data_AF-A0A7V3DGJ2-F1
#
_entry.id   AF-A0A7V3DGJ2-F1
#
_cell.length_a   1.000
_cell.length_b   1.000
_cell.length_c   1.000
_cell.angle_alpha   90.00
_cell.angle_beta   90.00
_cell.angle_gamma   90.00
#
_symmetry.space_group_name_H-M   'P 1'
#
loop_
_entity.id
_entity.type
_entity.pdbx_description
1 polymer ?
#
loop_
_entity_poly.entity_id
_entity_poly.type
_entity_poly.pdbx_seq_one_letter_code
_entity_poly.pdbx_strand_id
1 'polypeptide(L)'
;MYWKVRREMLADDKVSDRVDGRFVLHRHCDADGAHLDLRLEQDGYLLGWRIDGVSFDKEPWATEKAPHPPAWLECDGDAVREDAGVYAWNERGTDRRELILRGGKGTCSVRFEREYGLAPDCVKAVRDALRSCGANPVDAGSLIADGATARRRAIQRLCGLGRELDGPAFDSDAWKRLLKGLSLEEIQNHLRAFEVRFDRKYPPSPVSRAEVIEDESAEEGRAAAAFAIARE
;
A
#
# COMPACT_ATOMS: atom_id res chain seq x y z
N MET A 1 -9.33 -7.85 14.27
CA MET A 1 -10.28 -7.85 13.13
C MET A 1 -10.51 -6.41 12.73
N TYR A 2 -10.57 -6.11 11.44
CA TYR A 2 -10.70 -4.75 10.92
C TYR A 2 -12.13 -4.49 10.43
N TRP A 3 -12.56 -3.25 10.61
CA TRP A 3 -13.87 -2.75 10.21
C TRP A 3 -13.69 -1.42 9.48
N LYS A 4 -14.40 -1.21 8.37
CA LYS A 4 -14.58 0.12 7.79
C LYS A 4 -15.76 0.80 8.46
N VAL A 5 -15.60 2.06 8.82
CA VAL A 5 -16.61 2.81 9.56
C VAL A 5 -17.16 3.93 8.70
N ARG A 6 -18.49 4.05 8.64
CA ARG A 6 -19.20 5.16 8.00
C ARG A 6 -20.13 5.82 9.00
N ARG A 7 -20.20 7.14 8.98
CA ARG A 7 -21.14 7.92 9.80
C ARG A 7 -22.04 8.76 8.91
N GLU A 8 -23.33 8.77 9.23
CA GLU A 8 -24.33 9.59 8.57
C GLU A 8 -25.17 10.31 9.63
N MET A 9 -25.34 11.62 9.48
CA MET A 9 -26.24 12.38 10.36
C MET A 9 -27.69 12.08 9.99
N LEU A 10 -28.52 11.83 11.00
CA LEU A 10 -29.93 11.52 10.79
C LEU A 10 -30.79 12.72 11.18
N ALA A 11 -31.89 12.90 10.45
CA ALA A 11 -32.96 13.81 10.86
C ALA A 11 -33.76 13.16 12.00
N ASP A 12 -34.23 13.98 12.95
CA ASP A 12 -34.86 13.51 14.19
C ASP A 12 -36.14 12.68 13.95
N ASP A 13 -36.84 12.90 12.85
CA ASP A 13 -38.08 12.20 12.48
C ASP A 13 -37.88 10.75 12.02
N LYS A 14 -36.63 10.34 11.76
CA LYS A 14 -36.27 8.98 11.30
C LYS A 14 -35.77 8.07 12.41
N VAL A 15 -35.75 8.53 13.64
CA VAL A 15 -35.06 7.87 14.75
C VAL A 15 -36.05 7.07 15.59
N SER A 16 -35.79 5.77 15.76
CA SER A 16 -36.57 4.94 16.68
C SER A 16 -36.37 5.38 18.13
N ASP A 17 -37.43 5.35 18.93
CA ASP A 17 -37.35 5.61 20.37
C ASP A 17 -36.58 4.54 21.15
N ARG A 18 -36.35 3.37 20.55
CA ARG A 18 -35.64 2.24 21.18
C ARG A 18 -34.28 2.66 21.73
N VAL A 19 -33.97 2.24 22.95
CA VAL A 19 -32.66 2.39 23.60
C VAL A 19 -32.17 1.00 24.02
N ASP A 20 -30.97 0.62 23.59
CA ASP A 20 -30.34 -0.63 24.01
C ASP A 20 -29.29 -0.41 25.12
N GLY A 21 -28.75 0.81 25.25
CA GLY A 21 -27.80 1.16 26.31
C GLY A 21 -27.20 2.54 26.15
N ARG A 22 -26.18 2.84 26.94
CA ARG A 22 -25.41 4.10 26.86
C ARG A 22 -24.13 3.94 26.03
N PHE A 23 -23.67 5.04 25.44
CA PHE A 23 -22.38 5.08 24.78
C PHE A 23 -21.55 6.28 25.26
N VAL A 24 -20.24 6.14 25.07
CA VAL A 24 -19.29 7.25 25.14
C VAL A 24 -18.33 7.17 23.95
N LEU A 25 -18.03 8.32 23.37
CA LEU A 25 -17.03 8.50 22.33
C LEU A 25 -15.89 9.31 22.93
N HIS A 26 -14.71 8.71 23.03
CA HIS A 26 -13.52 9.36 23.55
C HIS A 26 -12.50 9.59 22.44
N ARG A 27 -11.77 10.69 22.52
CA ARG A 27 -10.55 10.92 21.74
C ARG A 27 -9.34 10.67 22.64
N HIS A 28 -8.49 9.76 22.21
CA HIS A 28 -7.22 9.41 22.86
C HIS A 28 -6.05 9.79 21.95
N CYS A 29 -4.86 9.90 22.53
CA CYS A 29 -3.61 10.05 21.81
C CYS A 29 -2.57 9.13 22.46
N ASP A 30 -2.12 8.12 21.74
CA ASP A 30 -1.09 7.18 22.20
C ASP A 30 0.10 7.13 21.24
N ALA A 31 0.98 6.13 21.41
CA ALA A 31 2.17 5.97 20.56
C ALA A 31 1.85 5.78 19.08
N ASP A 32 0.66 5.27 18.75
CA ASP A 32 0.18 5.07 17.38
C ASP A 32 -0.59 6.31 16.85
N GLY A 33 -0.70 7.36 17.67
CA GLY A 33 -1.30 8.64 17.32
C GLY A 33 -2.71 8.83 17.88
N ALA A 34 -3.34 9.92 17.42
CA ALA A 34 -4.68 10.29 17.86
C ALA A 34 -5.76 9.40 17.22
N HIS A 35 -6.68 8.91 18.04
CA HIS A 35 -7.74 7.99 17.62
C HIS A 35 -9.04 8.25 18.40
N LEU A 36 -10.14 7.71 17.90
CA LEU A 36 -11.42 7.67 18.60
C LEU A 36 -11.66 6.29 19.21
N ASP A 37 -12.28 6.26 20.38
CA ASP A 37 -12.78 5.05 21.00
C ASP A 37 -14.29 5.19 21.21
N LEU A 38 -15.07 4.42 20.47
CA LEU A 38 -16.50 4.26 20.71
C LEU A 38 -16.72 3.11 21.67
N ARG A 39 -17.33 3.37 22.82
CA ARG A 39 -17.64 2.36 23.85
C ARG A 39 -19.15 2.31 24.08
N LEU A 40 -19.71 1.11 24.11
CA LEU A 40 -21.12 0.80 24.27
C LEU A 40 -21.32 -0.03 25.54
N GLU A 41 -22.26 0.39 26.37
CA GLU A 41 -22.71 -0.38 27.53
C GLU A 41 -23.44 -1.65 27.09
N GLN A 42 -22.96 -2.81 27.55
CA GLN A 42 -23.61 -4.09 27.33
C GLN A 42 -23.35 -5.03 28.52
N ASP A 43 -24.41 -5.57 29.13
CA ASP A 43 -24.34 -6.66 30.11
C ASP A 43 -23.32 -6.44 31.25
N GLY A 44 -23.19 -5.20 31.74
CA GLY A 44 -22.29 -4.84 32.84
C GLY A 44 -20.82 -4.60 32.46
N TYR A 45 -20.50 -4.53 31.17
CA TYR A 45 -19.19 -4.14 30.64
C TYR A 45 -19.34 -3.22 29.42
N LEU A 46 -18.23 -2.73 28.90
CA LEU A 46 -18.21 -1.94 27.66
C LEU A 46 -17.54 -2.71 26.53
N LEU A 47 -18.24 -2.83 25.40
CA LEU A 47 -17.65 -3.24 24.13
C LEU A 47 -17.51 -2.04 23.22
N GLY A 48 -16.67 -2.14 22.20
CA GLY A 48 -16.44 -0.98 21.37
C GLY A 48 -15.42 -1.17 20.28
N TRP A 49 -15.11 -0.05 19.67
CA TRP A 49 -14.14 0.04 18.59
C TRP A 49 -13.14 1.15 18.86
N ARG A 50 -11.87 0.85 18.62
CA ARG A 50 -10.84 1.85 18.35
C ARG A 50 -10.95 2.20 16.87
N ILE A 51 -11.24 3.45 16.56
CA ILE A 51 -11.42 3.99 15.21
C ILE A 51 -10.21 4.86 14.90
N ASP A 52 -9.54 4.58 13.79
CA ASP A 52 -8.32 5.26 13.39
C ASP A 52 -8.61 6.72 12.98
N GLY A 53 -7.83 7.65 13.51
CA GLY A 53 -8.03 9.08 13.31
C GLY A 53 -9.04 9.71 14.29
N VAL A 54 -9.25 11.02 14.14
CA VAL A 54 -10.04 11.85 15.09
C VAL A 54 -11.41 12.27 14.54
N SER A 55 -11.81 11.75 13.39
CA SER A 55 -13.13 11.98 12.81
C SER A 55 -13.61 10.74 12.04
N PHE A 56 -14.90 10.72 11.70
CA PHE A 56 -15.49 9.68 10.86
C PHE A 56 -15.34 9.97 9.35
N ASP A 57 -14.58 11.01 9.00
CA ASP A 57 -14.40 11.40 7.60
C ASP A 57 -13.50 10.39 6.89
N LYS A 58 -13.72 10.21 5.59
CA LYS A 58 -12.91 9.32 4.72
C LYS A 58 -12.99 7.83 5.06
N GLU A 59 -14.06 7.40 5.71
CA GLU A 59 -14.33 5.99 6.01
C GLU A 59 -13.20 5.33 6.82
N PRO A 60 -12.93 5.78 8.05
CA PRO A 60 -11.79 5.29 8.82
C PRO A 60 -11.92 3.80 9.12
N TRP A 61 -10.76 3.19 9.38
CA TRP A 61 -10.68 1.81 9.81
C TRP A 61 -10.86 1.74 11.32
N ALA A 62 -11.31 0.59 11.81
CA ALA A 62 -11.49 0.36 13.22
C ALA A 62 -11.17 -1.08 13.62
N THR A 63 -10.79 -1.25 14.88
CA THR A 63 -10.55 -2.54 15.51
C THR A 63 -11.46 -2.70 16.72
N GLU A 64 -12.06 -3.88 16.85
CA GLU A 64 -12.90 -4.20 18.01
C GLU A 64 -12.02 -4.30 19.26
N LYS A 65 -12.44 -3.64 20.34
CA LYS A 65 -11.73 -3.62 21.61
C LYS A 65 -12.16 -4.79 22.48
N ALA A 66 -11.25 -5.23 23.33
CA ALA A 66 -11.60 -6.11 24.45
C ALA A 66 -12.61 -5.42 25.39
N PRO A 67 -13.37 -6.16 26.21
CA PRO A 67 -14.24 -5.59 27.23
C PRO A 67 -13.54 -4.59 28.16
N HIS A 68 -14.19 -3.45 28.44
CA HIS A 68 -13.71 -2.45 29.40
C HIS A 68 -14.68 -2.28 30.59
N PRO A 69 -14.21 -1.77 31.74
CA PRO A 69 -15.08 -1.49 32.88
C PRO A 69 -16.13 -0.41 32.58
N PRO A 70 -17.35 -0.52 33.13
CA PRO A 70 -18.41 0.50 32.97
C PRO A 70 -18.04 1.90 33.43
N ALA A 71 -17.05 2.04 34.32
CA ALA A 71 -16.60 3.32 34.86
C ALA A 71 -16.20 4.33 33.75
N TRP A 72 -15.79 3.86 32.58
CA TRP A 72 -15.48 4.73 31.43
C TRP A 72 -16.70 5.50 30.88
N LEU A 73 -17.94 5.13 31.23
CA LEU A 73 -19.11 5.94 30.88
C LEU A 73 -19.15 7.26 31.67
N GLU A 74 -18.59 7.25 32.88
CA GLU A 74 -18.65 8.38 33.84
C GLU A 74 -17.30 9.08 34.00
N CYS A 75 -16.20 8.36 33.75
CA CYS A 75 -14.84 8.86 33.93
C CYS A 75 -14.08 8.88 32.60
N ASP A 76 -13.49 10.02 32.28
CA ASP A 76 -12.76 10.22 31.02
C ASP A 76 -11.27 9.86 31.12
N GLY A 77 -10.71 9.82 32.34
CA GLY A 77 -9.29 9.53 32.55
C GLY A 77 -8.40 10.57 31.86
N ASP A 78 -7.49 10.11 31.01
CA ASP A 78 -6.62 10.92 30.16
C ASP A 78 -7.24 11.24 28.78
N ALA A 79 -8.44 10.75 28.51
CA ALA A 79 -9.14 10.95 27.25
C ALA A 79 -9.96 12.25 27.23
N VAL A 80 -10.28 12.71 26.03
CA VAL A 80 -11.24 13.80 25.82
C VAL A 80 -12.58 13.21 25.41
N ARG A 81 -13.66 13.50 26.16
CA ARG A 81 -15.03 13.12 25.76
C ARG A 81 -15.48 13.94 24.55
N GLU A 82 -15.65 13.26 23.42
CA GLU A 82 -16.15 13.86 22.19
C GLU A 82 -17.67 13.86 22.14
N ASP A 83 -18.31 12.79 22.61
CA ASP A 83 -19.76 12.70 22.72
C ASP A 83 -20.16 11.62 23.72
N ALA A 84 -21.38 11.67 24.23
CA ALA A 84 -21.96 10.63 25.06
C ALA A 84 -23.48 10.70 24.99
N GLY A 85 -24.14 9.57 25.23
CA GLY A 85 -25.58 9.50 25.23
C GLY A 85 -26.09 8.07 25.20
N VAL A 86 -27.17 7.85 24.45
CA VAL A 86 -27.81 6.53 24.31
C VAL A 86 -27.64 5.99 22.89
N TYR A 87 -27.62 4.67 22.77
CA TYR A 87 -27.53 4.01 21.47
C TYR A 87 -28.62 2.96 21.29
N ALA A 88 -28.85 2.59 20.04
CA ALA A 88 -29.64 1.43 19.65
C ALA A 88 -29.00 0.71 18.48
N TRP A 89 -29.10 -0.62 18.48
CA TRP A 89 -28.76 -1.44 17.32
C TRP A 89 -29.84 -1.32 16.26
N ASN A 90 -29.46 -0.85 15.08
CA ASN A 90 -30.24 -1.04 13.87
C ASN A 90 -29.95 -2.40 13.24
N GLU A 91 -28.69 -2.83 13.26
CA GLU A 91 -28.23 -4.11 12.74
C GLU A 91 -27.08 -4.68 13.58
N ARG A 92 -27.12 -5.98 13.88
CA ARG A 92 -26.08 -6.68 14.66
C ARG A 92 -25.67 -8.00 14.01
N GLY A 93 -25.08 -7.91 12.82
CA GLY A 93 -24.54 -9.04 12.07
C GLY A 93 -23.06 -9.34 12.36
N THR A 94 -22.59 -10.44 11.78
CA THR A 94 -21.18 -10.87 11.81
C THR A 94 -20.28 -10.05 10.90
N ASP A 95 -20.85 -9.56 9.80
CA ASP A 95 -20.13 -8.85 8.72
C ASP A 95 -20.50 -7.38 8.65
N ARG A 96 -21.65 -7.03 9.21
CA ARG A 96 -22.16 -5.67 9.25
C ARG A 96 -22.83 -5.39 10.58
N ARG A 97 -22.54 -4.22 11.13
CA ARG A 97 -23.19 -3.72 12.35
C ARG A 97 -23.56 -2.26 12.12
N GLU A 98 -24.72 -1.86 12.61
CA GLU A 98 -25.20 -0.50 12.47
C GLU A 98 -25.82 -0.03 13.77
N LEU A 99 -25.32 1.10 14.26
CA LEU A 99 -25.72 1.75 15.50
C LEU A 99 -26.40 3.07 15.18
N ILE A 100 -27.46 3.37 15.91
CA ILE A 100 -27.97 4.73 16.01
C ILE A 100 -27.46 5.32 17.31
N LEU A 101 -26.69 6.40 17.24
CA LEU A 101 -26.16 7.12 18.39
C LEU A 101 -26.92 8.42 18.58
N ARG A 102 -27.47 8.63 19.78
CA ARG A 102 -28.16 9.85 20.20
C ARG A 102 -27.35 10.53 21.30
N GLY A 103 -26.53 11.50 20.92
CA GLY A 103 -25.62 12.21 21.81
C GLY A 103 -25.89 13.71 21.90
N GLY A 104 -25.00 14.44 22.58
CA GLY A 104 -25.07 15.90 22.70
C GLY A 104 -24.79 16.63 21.39
N LYS A 105 -24.17 15.97 20.41
CA LYS A 105 -23.89 16.50 19.06
C LYS A 105 -24.96 16.13 18.02
N GLY A 106 -26.11 15.63 18.45
CA GLY A 106 -27.23 15.21 17.60
C GLY A 106 -27.27 13.71 17.35
N THR A 107 -28.18 13.29 16.46
CA THR A 107 -28.40 11.88 16.13
C THR A 107 -27.66 11.46 14.87
N CYS A 108 -26.99 10.31 14.89
CA CYS A 108 -26.32 9.77 13.72
C CYS A 108 -26.40 8.24 13.64
N SER A 109 -26.31 7.70 12.42
CA SER A 109 -26.03 6.29 12.18
C SER A 109 -24.52 6.09 12.06
N VAL A 110 -23.98 5.05 12.69
CA VAL A 110 -22.61 4.58 12.53
C VAL A 110 -22.65 3.13 12.06
N ARG A 111 -22.16 2.90 10.85
CA ARG A 111 -22.11 1.59 10.20
C ARG A 111 -20.68 1.05 10.20
N PHE A 112 -20.54 -0.20 10.61
CA PHE A 112 -19.30 -0.98 10.58
C PHE A 112 -19.45 -2.09 9.56
N GLU A 113 -18.59 -2.09 8.54
CA GLU A 113 -18.49 -3.15 7.53
C GLU A 113 -17.19 -3.92 7.78
N ARG A 114 -17.30 -5.23 7.99
CA ARG A 114 -16.15 -6.07 8.29
C ARG A 114 -15.25 -6.15 7.06
N GLU A 115 -13.97 -5.84 7.25
CA GLU A 115 -12.97 -6.06 6.22
C GLU A 115 -12.21 -7.36 6.53
N TYR A 116 -12.26 -8.28 5.58
CA TYR A 116 -11.49 -9.50 5.64
C TYR A 116 -10.02 -9.19 5.34
N GLY A 117 -9.19 -9.28 6.38
CA GLY A 117 -7.75 -9.16 6.23
C GLY A 117 -7.15 -10.28 5.37
N LEU A 118 -5.88 -10.12 5.03
CA LEU A 118 -5.10 -11.18 4.37
C LEU A 118 -5.04 -12.44 5.25
N ALA A 119 -5.02 -13.62 4.61
CA ALA A 119 -4.81 -14.88 5.32
C ALA A 119 -3.47 -14.87 6.08
N PRO A 120 -3.34 -15.61 7.21
CA PRO A 120 -2.11 -15.62 8.01
C PRO A 120 -0.84 -15.91 7.21
N ASP A 121 -0.91 -16.86 6.27
CA ASP A 121 0.23 -17.21 5.40
C ASP A 121 0.61 -16.07 4.46
N CYS A 122 -0.37 -15.29 3.98
CA CYS A 122 -0.11 -14.09 3.18
C CYS A 122 0.55 -12.99 4.02
N VAL A 123 0.06 -12.75 5.25
CA VAL A 123 0.67 -11.78 6.18
C VAL A 123 2.10 -12.18 6.48
N LYS A 124 2.35 -13.47 6.74
CA LYS A 124 3.69 -14.01 6.96
C LYS A 124 4.58 -13.79 5.74
N ALA A 125 4.12 -14.14 4.53
CA ALA A 125 4.89 -13.96 3.30
C ALA A 125 5.27 -12.50 3.06
N VAL A 126 4.35 -11.55 3.29
CA VAL A 126 4.65 -10.11 3.18
C VAL A 126 5.68 -9.68 4.22
N ARG A 127 5.53 -10.11 5.48
CA ARG A 127 6.48 -9.77 6.55
C ARG A 127 7.88 -10.34 6.31
N ASP A 128 7.98 -11.58 5.84
CA ASP A 128 9.24 -12.22 5.52
C ASP A 128 9.92 -11.52 4.34
N ALA A 129 9.16 -11.13 3.31
CA ALA A 129 9.67 -10.34 2.19
C ALA A 129 10.23 -8.98 2.65
N LEU A 130 9.48 -8.23 3.48
CA LEU A 130 9.93 -6.95 4.03
C LEU A 130 11.19 -7.09 4.87
N ARG A 131 11.26 -8.13 5.72
CA ARG A 131 12.44 -8.42 6.51
C ARG A 131 13.65 -8.73 5.62
N SER A 132 13.45 -9.53 4.57
CA SER A 132 14.54 -9.93 3.67
C SER A 132 15.17 -8.75 2.93
N CYS A 133 14.40 -7.68 2.67
CA CYS A 133 14.89 -6.46 2.05
C CYS A 133 15.16 -5.32 3.05
N GLY A 134 15.09 -5.58 4.37
CA GLY A 134 15.33 -4.58 5.41
C GLY A 134 14.32 -3.41 5.42
N ALA A 135 13.13 -3.61 4.84
CA ALA A 135 12.12 -2.56 4.74
C ALA A 135 11.25 -2.44 6.00
N ASN A 136 10.78 -1.23 6.28
CA ASN A 136 9.83 -0.99 7.37
C ASN A 136 8.43 -1.50 6.94
N PRO A 137 7.66 -2.16 7.82
CA PRO A 137 6.27 -2.54 7.54
C PRO A 137 5.37 -1.40 7.05
N VAL A 138 5.65 -0.16 7.46
CA VAL A 138 4.92 1.03 6.98
C VAL A 138 5.07 1.23 5.46
N ASP A 139 6.19 0.79 4.88
CA ASP A 139 6.49 0.93 3.45
C ASP A 139 5.92 -0.24 2.61
N ALA A 140 5.23 -1.20 3.21
CA ALA A 140 4.75 -2.38 2.51
C ALA A 140 3.85 -2.05 1.32
N GLY A 141 2.95 -1.08 1.50
CA GLY A 141 2.02 -0.67 0.45
C GLY A 141 2.72 -0.08 -0.77
N SER A 142 3.71 0.81 -0.56
CA SER A 142 4.46 1.44 -1.66
C SER A 142 5.33 0.41 -2.39
N LEU A 143 6.04 -0.45 -1.67
CA LEU A 143 6.89 -1.50 -2.26
C LEU A 143 6.09 -2.50 -3.10
N ILE A 144 4.90 -2.90 -2.66
CA ILE A 144 4.00 -3.76 -3.44
C ILE A 144 3.56 -3.05 -4.73
N ALA A 145 3.19 -1.77 -4.65
CA ALA A 145 2.77 -0.97 -5.81
C ALA A 145 3.91 -0.79 -6.82
N ASP A 146 5.12 -0.54 -6.33
CA ASP A 146 6.33 -0.41 -7.15
C ASP A 146 6.68 -1.73 -7.82
N GLY A 147 6.66 -2.85 -7.08
CA GLY A 147 6.87 -4.19 -7.63
C GLY A 147 5.87 -4.54 -8.73
N ALA A 148 4.58 -4.22 -8.54
CA ALA A 148 3.55 -4.39 -9.56
C ALA A 148 3.82 -3.53 -10.80
N THR A 149 4.29 -2.29 -10.61
CA THR A 149 4.66 -1.39 -11.70
C THR A 149 5.88 -1.88 -12.47
N ALA A 150 6.93 -2.31 -11.77
CA ALA A 150 8.14 -2.87 -12.37
C ALA A 150 7.82 -4.11 -13.22
N ARG A 151 6.97 -5.02 -12.71
CA ARG A 151 6.47 -6.17 -13.47
C ARG A 151 5.76 -5.76 -14.74
N ARG A 152 4.80 -4.82 -14.66
CA ARG A 152 4.08 -4.33 -15.86
C ARG A 152 5.02 -3.75 -16.90
N ARG A 153 5.98 -2.91 -16.48
CA ARG A 153 6.98 -2.30 -17.37
C ARG A 153 7.87 -3.33 -18.04
N ALA A 154 8.35 -4.34 -17.29
CA ALA A 154 9.17 -5.41 -17.84
C ALA A 154 8.41 -6.21 -18.91
N ILE A 155 7.15 -6.58 -18.64
CA ILE A 155 6.28 -7.28 -19.62
C ILE A 155 6.04 -6.41 -20.86
N GLN A 156 5.74 -5.11 -20.68
CA GLN A 156 5.53 -4.19 -21.79
C GLN A 156 6.77 -4.04 -22.67
N ARG A 157 7.96 -3.88 -22.04
CA ARG A 157 9.23 -3.78 -22.75
C ARG A 157 9.54 -5.06 -23.52
N LEU A 158 9.36 -6.22 -22.90
CA LEU A 158 9.54 -7.52 -23.56
C LEU A 158 8.62 -7.64 -24.78
N CYS A 159 7.34 -7.32 -24.63
CA CYS A 159 6.39 -7.35 -25.75
C CYS A 159 6.75 -6.34 -26.85
N GLY A 160 7.24 -5.16 -26.49
CA GLY A 160 7.71 -4.15 -27.43
C GLY A 160 8.90 -4.65 -28.26
N LEU A 161 9.92 -5.19 -27.59
CA LEU A 161 11.08 -5.80 -28.25
C LEU A 161 10.68 -6.98 -29.14
N GLY A 162 9.76 -7.82 -28.67
CA GLY A 162 9.29 -8.97 -29.43
C GLY A 162 8.56 -8.58 -30.72
N ARG A 163 7.72 -7.54 -30.69
CA ARG A 163 7.08 -7.01 -31.91
C ARG A 163 8.12 -6.48 -32.90
N GLU A 164 9.15 -5.79 -32.42
CA GLU A 164 10.19 -5.23 -33.28
C GLU A 164 11.14 -6.31 -33.85
N LEU A 165 11.34 -7.40 -33.11
CA LEU A 165 12.14 -8.54 -33.55
C LEU A 165 11.39 -9.42 -34.56
N ASP A 166 10.17 -9.85 -34.21
CA ASP A 166 9.44 -10.93 -34.87
C ASP A 166 8.22 -10.43 -35.68
N GLY A 167 7.91 -9.13 -35.64
CA GLY A 167 6.90 -8.48 -36.47
C GLY A 167 5.49 -9.09 -36.29
N PRO A 168 4.73 -9.31 -37.38
CA PRO A 168 3.39 -9.89 -37.32
C PRO A 168 3.31 -11.30 -36.71
N ALA A 169 4.42 -12.03 -36.62
CA ALA A 169 4.45 -13.36 -36.01
C ALA A 169 4.46 -13.30 -34.47
N PHE A 170 4.67 -12.12 -33.86
CA PHE A 170 4.73 -11.98 -32.42
C PHE A 170 3.34 -11.88 -31.77
N ASP A 171 2.92 -12.93 -31.06
CA ASP A 171 1.69 -12.91 -30.25
C ASP A 171 1.95 -12.33 -28.85
N SER A 172 1.61 -11.05 -28.68
CA SER A 172 1.75 -10.36 -27.40
C SER A 172 0.87 -10.93 -26.29
N ASP A 173 -0.30 -11.49 -26.62
CA ASP A 173 -1.25 -11.95 -25.61
C ASP A 173 -0.94 -13.37 -25.15
N ALA A 174 -0.35 -14.21 -26.02
CA ALA A 174 0.30 -15.45 -25.60
C ALA A 174 1.44 -15.17 -24.60
N TRP A 175 2.32 -14.21 -24.91
CA TRP A 175 3.42 -13.86 -24.00
C TRP A 175 2.94 -13.29 -22.67
N LYS A 176 1.96 -12.38 -22.65
CA LYS A 176 1.40 -11.87 -21.38
C LYS A 176 0.80 -12.99 -20.52
N ARG A 177 0.14 -13.98 -21.14
CA ARG A 177 -0.41 -15.14 -20.41
C ARG A 177 0.69 -16.00 -19.82
N LEU A 178 1.74 -16.29 -20.60
CA LEU A 178 2.92 -17.04 -20.14
C LEU A 178 3.60 -16.35 -18.94
N LEU A 179 3.86 -15.03 -19.06
CA LEU A 179 4.60 -14.27 -18.05
C LEU A 179 3.80 -13.99 -16.76
N LYS A 180 2.47 -14.15 -16.77
CA LYS A 180 1.60 -13.85 -15.62
C LYS A 180 1.97 -14.67 -14.37
N GLY A 181 2.38 -15.93 -14.55
CA GLY A 181 2.70 -16.85 -13.45
C GLY A 181 4.15 -16.78 -12.96
N LEU A 182 5.03 -16.08 -13.68
CA LEU A 182 6.46 -16.05 -13.36
C LEU A 182 6.78 -15.00 -12.30
N SER A 183 7.88 -15.17 -11.58
CA SER A 183 8.51 -14.15 -10.74
C SER A 183 9.04 -12.96 -11.56
N LEU A 184 9.35 -11.84 -10.91
CA LEU A 184 9.95 -10.70 -11.61
C LEU A 184 11.33 -11.05 -12.18
N GLU A 185 12.13 -11.84 -11.46
CA GLU A 185 13.45 -12.31 -11.90
C GLU A 185 13.36 -13.14 -13.18
N GLU A 186 12.44 -14.10 -13.24
CA GLU A 186 12.20 -14.90 -14.45
C GLU A 186 11.74 -14.03 -15.64
N ILE A 187 10.88 -13.03 -15.40
CA ILE A 187 10.49 -12.08 -16.44
C ILE A 187 11.72 -11.29 -16.94
N GLN A 188 12.60 -10.86 -16.03
CA GLN A 188 13.83 -10.14 -16.39
C GLN A 188 14.78 -11.02 -17.19
N ASN A 189 14.89 -12.31 -16.88
CA ASN A 189 15.69 -13.26 -17.64
C ASN A 189 15.17 -13.39 -19.09
N HIS A 190 13.85 -13.51 -19.28
CA HIS A 190 13.26 -13.48 -20.62
C HIS A 190 13.50 -12.14 -21.33
N LEU A 191 13.28 -11.02 -20.64
CA LEU A 191 13.50 -9.69 -21.20
C LEU A 191 14.95 -9.53 -21.66
N ARG A 192 15.93 -9.97 -20.86
CA ARG A 192 17.35 -9.92 -21.20
C ARG A 192 17.66 -10.72 -22.47
N ALA A 193 17.05 -11.88 -22.65
CA ALA A 193 17.21 -12.67 -23.87
C ALA A 193 16.67 -11.93 -25.12
N PHE A 194 15.54 -11.22 -24.99
CA PHE A 194 15.03 -10.36 -26.07
C PHE A 194 15.94 -9.16 -26.34
N GLU A 195 16.48 -8.52 -25.29
CA GLU A 195 17.43 -7.41 -25.44
C GLU A 195 18.70 -7.85 -26.18
N VAL A 196 19.29 -9.00 -25.82
CA VAL A 196 20.47 -9.53 -26.52
C VAL A 196 20.18 -9.81 -28.00
N ARG A 197 18.99 -10.36 -28.32
CA ARG A 197 18.57 -10.55 -29.72
C ARG A 197 18.38 -9.22 -30.43
N PHE A 198 17.81 -8.23 -29.75
CA PHE A 198 17.59 -6.89 -30.27
C PHE A 198 18.91 -6.20 -30.58
N ASP A 199 19.84 -6.16 -29.63
CA ASP A 199 21.16 -5.56 -29.81
C ASP A 199 21.96 -6.25 -30.92
N ARG A 200 21.76 -7.56 -31.12
CA ARG A 200 22.39 -8.28 -32.26
C ARG A 200 21.80 -7.85 -33.60
N LYS A 201 20.48 -7.62 -33.68
CA LYS A 201 19.79 -7.18 -34.91
C LYS A 201 20.07 -5.70 -35.19
N TYR A 202 20.16 -4.89 -34.13
CA TYR A 202 20.36 -3.44 -34.16
C TYR A 202 21.52 -3.06 -33.23
N PRO A 203 22.79 -3.30 -33.64
CA PRO A 203 23.94 -3.02 -32.79
C PRO A 203 23.98 -1.55 -32.37
N PRO A 204 24.16 -1.26 -31.07
CA PRO A 204 24.27 0.12 -30.62
C PRO A 204 25.48 0.78 -31.30
N SER A 205 25.28 1.96 -31.86
CA SER A 205 26.39 2.71 -32.45
C SER A 205 27.31 3.23 -31.34
N PRO A 206 28.64 3.16 -31.50
CA PRO A 206 29.56 3.76 -30.55
C PRO A 206 29.26 5.25 -30.37
N VAL A 207 29.16 5.70 -29.12
CA VAL A 207 28.87 7.10 -28.78
C VAL A 207 30.05 8.03 -29.15
N SER A 208 31.23 7.46 -29.36
CA SER A 208 32.40 8.13 -29.91
C SER A 208 32.92 7.35 -31.13
N ARG A 209 33.26 8.10 -32.18
CA ARG A 209 34.15 7.61 -33.25
C ARG A 209 35.50 8.25 -33.02
N ALA A 210 36.57 7.46 -33.05
CA ALA A 210 37.92 8.02 -33.01
C ALA A 210 38.06 8.98 -34.19
N GLU A 211 38.49 10.21 -33.92
CA GLU A 211 38.85 11.16 -34.95
C GLU A 211 40.09 10.61 -35.68
N VAL A 212 40.01 10.51 -37.00
CA VAL A 212 41.16 10.10 -37.81
C VAL A 212 42.11 11.29 -37.84
N ILE A 213 43.22 11.19 -37.10
CA ILE A 213 44.32 12.14 -37.21
C ILE A 213 45.06 11.77 -38.49
N GLU A 214 44.98 12.63 -39.52
CA GLU A 214 45.81 12.49 -40.72
C GLU A 214 47.28 12.65 -40.31
N ASP A 215 48.04 11.57 -40.41
CA ASP A 215 49.44 11.51 -39.99
C ASP A 215 50.33 12.14 -41.07
N GLU A 216 50.19 13.44 -41.30
CA GLU A 216 51.19 14.22 -42.02
C GLU A 216 52.27 14.65 -41.01
N SER A 217 53.39 13.93 -40.99
CA SER A 217 54.70 14.27 -40.38
C SER A 217 55.11 13.70 -39.00
N ALA A 218 54.42 12.75 -38.38
CA ALA A 218 54.82 12.28 -37.04
C ALA A 218 55.85 11.13 -36.99
N GLU A 219 56.17 10.45 -38.11
CA GLU A 219 57.12 9.32 -38.09
C GLU A 219 58.58 9.78 -37.95
N GLU A 220 59.01 10.87 -38.60
CA GLU A 220 60.40 11.33 -38.55
C GLU A 220 60.78 11.96 -37.20
N GLY A 221 59.82 12.62 -36.52
CA GLY A 221 60.04 13.26 -35.22
C GLY A 221 60.13 12.29 -34.04
N ARG A 222 59.35 11.19 -34.06
CA ARG A 222 59.32 10.23 -32.93
C ARG A 222 60.57 9.35 -32.86
N ALA A 223 61.13 8.96 -34.01
CA ALA A 223 62.38 8.20 -34.04
C ALA A 223 63.56 9.01 -33.48
N ALA A 224 63.65 10.29 -33.84
CA ALA A 224 64.69 11.20 -33.34
C ALA A 224 64.58 11.44 -31.82
N ALA A 225 63.37 11.59 -31.29
CA ALA A 225 63.12 11.75 -29.85
C ALA A 225 63.45 10.48 -29.05
N ALA A 226 63.17 9.29 -29.58
CA ALA A 226 63.48 8.02 -28.93
C ALA A 226 65.00 7.76 -28.79
N PHE A 227 65.80 8.18 -29.79
CA PHE A 227 67.27 8.04 -29.72
C PHE A 227 67.95 9.10 -28.83
N ALA A 228 67.30 10.22 -28.54
CA ALA A 228 67.80 11.22 -27.60
C ALA A 228 67.67 10.76 -26.14
N ILE A 229 66.57 10.11 -25.78
CA ILE A 229 66.31 9.60 -24.42
C ILE A 229 67.23 8.42 -24.05
N ALA A 230 67.69 7.64 -25.03
CA ALA A 230 68.59 6.50 -24.80
C ALA A 230 70.08 6.89 -24.66
N ARG A 231 70.43 8.19 -24.68
CA ARG A 231 71.80 8.71 -24.57
C ARG A 231 72.07 9.55 -23.30
N GLU A 232 71.09 9.70 -22.42
CA GLU A 232 71.29 10.12 -21.02
C GLU A 232 71.37 8.91 -20.09
#